data_AF-K9IX02-F1
#
_entry.id   AF-K9IX02-F1
#
_cell.length_a   1.000
_cell.length_b   1.000
_cell.length_c   1.000
_cell.angle_alpha   90.00
_cell.angle_beta   90.00
_cell.angle_gamma   90.00
#
_symmetry.space_group_name_H-M   'P 1'
#
loop_
_entity.id
_entity.type
_entity.pdbx_description
1 polymer ?
#
loop_
_entity_poly.entity_id
_entity_poly.type
_entity_poly.pdbx_seq_one_letter_code
_entity_poly.pdbx_strand_id
1 'polypeptide(L)'
;MEPQGEKPGEAEGLRITPQLLKSRSGEFALESILLLRLRGLGLADLGCLGECLGLEWLDLSGNVLTQLGPLASLSQLAVLNVANNRLTGLEPLAACENLQSLNASGNLLATPSQLQCLTGLRGLECLRLRDPLARLSNPLCASPSYPAVVRELLPGLKVVDGERVTGRGSEFYQLCRDLDSSLRPSSSPGPGTTEAQPWVQPGYWESQPPRSSSILEEACRQFQDTLQECHDLDRQAEDSLAQAEQALSSAGTASSFVF
;
A
#
# COMPACT_ATOMS: atom_id res chain seq x y z
N MET A 1 13.30 32.45 -46.56
CA MET A 1 13.99 32.13 -45.29
C MET A 1 12.90 32.00 -44.24
N GLU A 2 12.35 30.80 -44.12
CA GLU A 2 11.44 30.45 -43.03
C GLU A 2 12.26 30.18 -41.77
N PRO A 3 11.85 30.65 -40.59
CA PRO A 3 12.41 30.14 -39.35
C PRO A 3 11.75 28.79 -39.07
N GLN A 4 12.54 27.73 -39.18
CA GLN A 4 12.15 26.37 -38.83
C GLN A 4 12.02 26.21 -37.32
N GLY A 5 10.82 25.83 -36.88
CA GLY A 5 10.60 24.83 -35.83
C GLY A 5 10.98 25.19 -34.41
N GLU A 6 10.06 25.84 -33.70
CA GLU A 6 9.96 25.71 -32.24
C GLU A 6 9.83 24.22 -31.89
N LYS A 7 10.83 23.66 -31.20
CA LYS A 7 10.75 22.33 -30.60
C LYS A 7 9.77 22.37 -29.42
N PRO A 8 8.84 21.40 -29.31
CA PRO A 8 7.89 21.39 -28.22
C PRO A 8 8.53 20.82 -26.94
N GLY A 9 8.52 21.62 -25.87
CA GLY A 9 8.38 21.13 -24.49
C GLY A 9 9.61 20.52 -23.80
N GLU A 10 10.72 21.24 -23.70
CA GLU A 10 11.60 21.08 -22.54
C GLU A 10 10.96 21.85 -21.39
N ALA A 11 10.22 21.14 -20.51
CA ALA A 11 9.79 21.72 -19.25
C ALA A 11 11.06 22.11 -18.47
N GLU A 12 11.40 23.41 -18.47
CA GLU A 12 12.48 23.97 -17.66
C GLU A 12 12.21 23.60 -16.20
N GLY A 13 12.94 22.59 -15.70
CA GLY A 13 12.76 22.15 -14.32
C GLY A 13 13.17 23.25 -13.36
N LEU A 14 12.47 23.33 -12.22
CA LEU A 14 12.68 24.38 -11.24
C LEU A 14 14.08 24.28 -10.62
N ARG A 15 14.69 25.44 -10.35
CA ARG A 15 15.97 25.56 -9.65
C ARG A 15 15.76 25.97 -8.20
N ILE A 16 16.51 25.38 -7.28
CA ILE A 16 16.52 25.83 -5.88
C ILE A 16 17.18 27.21 -5.79
N THR A 17 16.43 28.16 -5.24
CA THR A 17 16.88 29.55 -5.00
C THR A 17 16.81 29.87 -3.51
N PRO A 18 17.56 30.88 -3.03
CA PRO A 18 17.47 31.30 -1.63
C PRO A 18 16.05 31.71 -1.22
N GLN A 19 15.27 32.28 -2.14
CA GLN A 19 13.87 32.65 -1.89
C GLN A 19 12.99 31.41 -1.69
N LEU A 20 13.18 30.37 -2.51
CA LEU A 20 12.50 29.09 -2.32
C LEU A 20 12.84 28.48 -0.96
N LEU A 21 14.12 28.46 -0.59
CA LEU A 21 14.57 27.92 0.70
C LEU A 21 13.93 28.68 1.86
N LYS A 22 14.02 30.01 1.88
CA LYS A 22 13.40 30.87 2.89
C LYS A 22 11.89 30.64 3.01
N SER A 23 11.19 30.50 1.88
CA SER A 23 9.74 30.26 1.87
C SER A 23 9.34 28.91 2.45
N ARG A 24 10.25 27.92 2.43
CA ARG A 24 9.97 26.54 2.88
C ARG A 24 10.48 26.24 4.27
N SER A 25 11.65 26.77 4.65
CA SER A 25 12.22 26.60 5.98
C SER A 25 11.71 27.62 7.00
N GLY A 26 11.32 28.83 6.55
CA GLY A 26 11.07 29.96 7.44
C GLY A 26 12.34 30.59 8.01
N GLU A 27 13.51 30.02 7.68
CA GLU A 27 14.82 30.45 8.16
C GLU A 27 15.46 31.46 7.19
N PHE A 28 16.04 32.52 7.73
CA PHE A 28 16.68 33.58 6.93
C PHE A 28 18.15 33.29 6.63
N ALA A 29 18.82 32.54 7.50
CA ALA A 29 20.18 32.04 7.31
C ALA A 29 20.14 30.62 6.74
N LEU A 30 20.91 30.34 5.70
CA LEU A 30 20.95 29.00 5.10
C LEU A 30 21.63 27.98 6.01
N GLU A 31 22.59 28.43 6.82
CA GLU A 31 23.33 27.60 7.75
C GLU A 31 22.48 27.04 8.90
N SER A 32 21.35 27.69 9.25
CA SER A 32 20.44 27.21 10.31
C SER A 32 19.45 26.15 9.83
N ILE A 33 19.39 25.87 8.52
CA ILE A 33 18.44 24.91 7.96
C ILE A 33 18.94 23.49 8.24
N LEU A 34 18.34 22.82 9.22
CA LEU A 34 18.63 21.42 9.57
C LEU A 34 17.77 20.42 8.78
N LEU A 35 16.53 20.78 8.48
CA LEU A 35 15.54 19.91 7.83
C LEU A 35 14.89 20.62 6.66
N LEU A 36 14.86 19.95 5.50
CA LEU A 36 14.26 20.50 4.30
C LEU A 36 13.42 19.46 3.53
N ARG A 37 12.18 19.82 3.21
CA ARG A 37 11.23 19.02 2.41
C ARG A 37 10.90 19.75 1.11
N LEU A 38 11.39 19.22 -0.01
CA LEU A 38 11.22 19.75 -1.36
C LEU A 38 10.66 18.67 -2.31
N ARG A 39 9.70 17.88 -1.81
CA ARG A 39 9.08 16.79 -2.58
C ARG A 39 8.16 17.32 -3.68
N GLY A 40 8.24 16.72 -4.87
CA GLY A 40 7.21 16.91 -5.91
C GLY A 40 7.17 18.29 -6.57
N LEU A 41 8.27 19.04 -6.52
CA LEU A 41 8.33 20.43 -6.99
C LEU A 41 8.80 20.55 -8.44
N GLY A 42 9.11 19.44 -9.12
CA GLY A 42 9.65 19.48 -10.49
C GLY A 42 11.06 20.08 -10.56
N LEU A 43 11.86 19.91 -9.49
CA LEU A 43 13.23 20.43 -9.45
C LEU A 43 14.14 19.68 -10.43
N ALA A 44 14.89 20.41 -11.25
CA ALA A 44 15.97 19.87 -12.09
C ALA A 44 17.36 20.29 -11.60
N ASP A 45 17.44 21.38 -10.83
CA ASP A 45 18.70 21.97 -10.40
C ASP A 45 18.69 22.29 -8.90
N LEU A 46 19.69 21.78 -8.19
CA LEU A 46 19.85 21.97 -6.75
C LEU A 46 20.42 23.36 -6.37
N GLY A 47 20.87 24.16 -7.35
CA GLY A 47 21.21 25.57 -7.14
C GLY A 47 22.06 25.85 -5.90
N CYS A 48 21.57 26.72 -5.02
CA CYS A 48 22.25 27.14 -3.79
C CYS A 48 22.11 26.17 -2.61
N LEU A 49 21.61 24.95 -2.82
CA LEU A 49 21.39 23.99 -1.73
C LEU A 49 22.68 23.63 -0.99
N GLY A 50 23.82 23.64 -1.69
CA GLY A 50 25.13 23.36 -1.10
C GLY A 50 25.60 24.39 -0.05
N GLU A 51 24.92 25.53 0.07
CA GLU A 51 25.19 26.54 1.10
C GLU A 51 24.50 26.21 2.45
N CYS A 52 23.59 25.23 2.47
CA CYS A 52 22.89 24.82 3.69
C CYS A 52 23.75 23.85 4.52
N LEU A 53 24.91 24.31 4.99
CA LEU A 53 25.95 23.43 5.60
C LEU A 53 25.50 22.69 6.87
N GLY A 54 24.47 23.18 7.55
CA GLY A 54 23.86 22.53 8.72
C GLY A 54 22.81 21.47 8.38
N LEU A 55 22.54 21.19 7.10
CA LEU A 55 21.45 20.31 6.70
C LEU A 55 21.70 18.85 7.08
N GLU A 56 20.84 18.29 7.93
CA GLU A 56 20.91 16.91 8.41
C GLU A 56 19.87 16.01 7.73
N TRP A 57 18.71 16.57 7.36
CA TRP A 57 17.59 15.81 6.78
C TRP A 57 17.07 16.49 5.52
N LEU A 58 17.06 15.76 4.40
CA LEU A 58 16.66 16.28 3.10
C LEU A 58 15.75 15.31 2.34
N ASP A 59 14.58 15.80 1.92
CA ASP A 59 13.68 15.11 1.00
C ASP A 59 13.53 15.87 -0.32
N LEU A 60 14.07 15.27 -1.38
CA LEU A 60 14.03 15.70 -2.77
C LEU A 60 13.23 14.71 -3.64
N SER A 61 12.37 13.87 -3.04
CA SER A 61 11.66 12.84 -3.78
C SER A 61 10.65 13.40 -4.79
N GLY A 62 10.42 12.69 -5.89
CA GLY A 62 9.43 13.08 -6.90
C GLY A 62 9.79 14.34 -7.69
N ASN A 63 11.07 14.58 -7.94
CA ASN A 63 11.56 15.67 -8.78
C ASN A 63 12.10 15.11 -10.12
N VAL A 64 12.83 15.92 -10.88
CA VAL A 64 13.42 15.54 -12.17
C VAL A 64 14.95 15.69 -12.17
N LEU A 65 15.57 15.50 -11.01
CA LEU A 65 17.02 15.65 -10.82
C LEU A 65 17.79 14.59 -11.60
N THR A 66 18.83 15.00 -12.30
CA THR A 66 19.79 14.12 -13.01
C THR A 66 21.15 14.08 -12.32
N GLN A 67 21.45 15.05 -11.47
CA GLN A 67 22.73 15.21 -10.77
C GLN A 67 22.54 15.72 -9.34
N LEU A 68 23.50 15.41 -8.48
CA LEU A 68 23.49 15.75 -7.05
C LEU A 68 24.65 16.66 -6.64
N GLY A 69 25.32 17.34 -7.59
CA GLY A 69 26.57 18.07 -7.36
C GLY A 69 26.59 18.93 -6.09
N PRO A 70 25.59 19.81 -5.87
CA PRO A 70 25.53 20.65 -4.66
C PRO A 70 25.43 19.90 -3.33
N LEU A 71 25.12 18.60 -3.30
CA LEU A 71 25.11 17.82 -2.05
C LEU A 71 26.52 17.51 -1.54
N ALA A 72 27.55 17.61 -2.37
CA ALA A 72 28.92 17.27 -1.98
C ALA A 72 29.48 18.15 -0.84
N SER A 73 28.92 19.34 -0.60
CA SER A 73 29.31 20.21 0.52
C SER A 73 28.56 19.91 1.82
N LEU A 74 27.54 19.05 1.80
CA LEU A 74 26.63 18.82 2.94
C LEU A 74 27.15 17.69 3.83
N SER A 75 28.26 17.93 4.51
CA SER A 75 28.92 16.91 5.35
C SER A 75 28.08 16.48 6.56
N GLN A 76 27.13 17.29 7.02
CA GLN A 76 26.23 16.97 8.14
C GLN A 76 25.01 16.14 7.73
N LEU A 77 24.83 15.88 6.43
CA LEU A 77 23.64 15.19 5.93
C LEU A 77 23.58 13.75 6.41
N ALA A 78 22.58 13.44 7.25
CA ALA A 78 22.38 12.12 7.83
C ALA A 78 21.29 11.31 7.10
N VAL A 79 20.26 11.98 6.60
CA VAL A 79 19.11 11.35 5.93
C VAL A 79 18.82 12.03 4.61
N LEU A 80 18.86 11.25 3.52
CA LEU A 80 18.58 11.73 2.17
C LEU A 80 17.52 10.87 1.48
N ASN A 81 16.47 11.52 0.97
CA ASN A 81 15.50 10.91 0.09
C ASN A 81 15.53 11.57 -1.29
N VAL A 82 16.02 10.85 -2.29
CA VAL A 82 16.04 11.24 -3.72
C VAL A 82 15.20 10.28 -4.57
N ALA A 83 14.23 9.60 -3.96
CA ALA A 83 13.39 8.64 -4.65
C ALA A 83 12.58 9.29 -5.79
N ASN A 84 12.30 8.53 -6.85
CA ASN A 84 11.53 8.99 -8.01
C ASN A 84 12.14 10.27 -8.64
N ASN A 85 13.38 10.15 -9.11
CA ASN A 85 14.13 11.17 -9.87
C ASN A 85 14.73 10.51 -11.14
N ARG A 86 15.68 11.17 -11.81
CA ARG A 86 16.32 10.68 -13.04
C ARG A 86 17.83 10.49 -12.88
N LEU A 87 18.27 10.10 -11.68
CA LEU A 87 19.69 9.99 -11.36
C LEU A 87 20.31 8.76 -12.04
N THR A 88 21.43 8.96 -12.72
CA THR A 88 22.28 7.89 -13.28
C THR A 88 23.57 7.70 -12.47
N GLY A 89 23.73 8.40 -11.36
CA GLY A 89 24.94 8.37 -10.55
C GLY A 89 24.69 9.00 -9.19
N LEU A 90 25.53 8.63 -8.23
CA LEU A 90 25.45 9.06 -6.83
C LEU A 90 26.80 9.63 -6.33
N GLU A 91 27.74 9.91 -7.23
CA GLU A 91 29.12 10.28 -6.94
C GLU A 91 29.26 11.43 -5.93
N PRO A 92 28.44 12.50 -5.97
CA PRO A 92 28.51 13.59 -4.99
C PRO A 92 28.27 13.15 -3.54
N LEU A 93 27.58 12.02 -3.32
CA LEU A 93 27.31 11.50 -1.98
C LEU A 93 28.54 10.92 -1.29
N ALA A 94 29.64 10.68 -2.01
CA ALA A 94 30.90 10.22 -1.41
C ALA A 94 31.45 11.20 -0.36
N ALA A 95 31.11 12.49 -0.46
CA ALA A 95 31.51 13.52 0.49
C ALA A 95 30.55 13.68 1.69
N CYS A 96 29.39 13.02 1.68
CA CYS A 96 28.41 13.06 2.77
C CYS A 96 28.76 12.02 3.84
N GLU A 97 29.88 12.19 4.55
CA GLU A 97 30.45 11.18 5.46
C GLU A 97 29.51 10.74 6.60
N ASN A 98 28.60 11.62 7.02
CA ASN A 98 27.62 11.35 8.09
C ASN A 98 26.32 10.70 7.58
N LEU A 99 26.22 10.35 6.29
CA LEU A 99 24.99 9.80 5.72
C LEU A 99 24.70 8.40 6.30
N GLN A 100 23.55 8.28 6.96
CA GLN A 100 23.09 7.05 7.62
C GLN A 100 21.95 6.36 6.88
N SER A 101 21.09 7.13 6.21
CA SER A 101 19.94 6.60 5.49
C SER A 101 19.79 7.26 4.13
N LEU A 102 19.82 6.44 3.07
CA LEU A 102 19.63 6.85 1.68
C LEU A 102 18.45 6.12 1.05
N ASN A 103 17.49 6.87 0.51
CA ASN A 103 16.48 6.36 -0.40
C ASN A 103 16.70 6.91 -1.81
N ALA A 104 17.13 6.05 -2.72
CA ALA A 104 17.35 6.34 -4.14
C ALA A 104 16.46 5.46 -5.05
N SER A 105 15.35 4.92 -4.53
CA SER A 105 14.41 4.09 -5.30
C SER A 105 13.79 4.85 -6.47
N GLY A 106 13.57 4.17 -7.60
CA GLY A 106 12.96 4.79 -8.78
C GLY A 106 13.85 5.84 -9.43
N ASN A 107 15.12 5.52 -9.62
CA ASN A 107 16.07 6.30 -10.42
C ASN A 107 16.56 5.45 -11.62
N LEU A 108 17.60 5.90 -12.31
CA LEU A 108 18.15 5.28 -13.52
C LEU A 108 19.51 4.62 -13.27
N LEU A 109 19.72 4.06 -12.07
CA LEU A 109 20.93 3.31 -11.73
C LEU A 109 20.85 1.91 -12.36
N ALA A 110 21.71 1.64 -13.34
CA ALA A 110 21.70 0.43 -14.16
C ALA A 110 22.79 -0.58 -13.78
N THR A 111 23.91 -0.12 -13.22
CA THR A 111 25.07 -0.97 -12.94
C THR A 111 25.52 -0.85 -11.47
N PRO A 112 26.06 -1.91 -10.87
CA PRO A 112 26.60 -1.86 -9.52
C PRO A 112 27.74 -0.86 -9.35
N SER A 113 28.48 -0.53 -10.42
CA SER A 113 29.56 0.46 -10.39
C SER A 113 29.08 1.84 -9.95
N GLN A 114 27.83 2.21 -10.23
CA GLN A 114 27.24 3.49 -9.82
C GLN A 114 27.03 3.58 -8.30
N LEU A 115 27.12 2.47 -7.56
CA LEU A 115 27.04 2.42 -6.10
C LEU A 115 28.42 2.49 -5.42
N GLN A 116 29.52 2.46 -6.18
CA GLN A 116 30.89 2.42 -5.61
C GLN A 116 31.19 3.63 -4.73
N CYS A 117 30.65 4.80 -5.06
CA CYS A 117 30.80 6.02 -4.27
C CYS A 117 30.29 5.87 -2.82
N LEU A 118 29.33 4.96 -2.57
CA LEU A 118 28.77 4.72 -1.24
C LEU A 118 29.67 3.85 -0.36
N THR A 119 30.66 3.16 -0.94
CA THR A 119 31.53 2.23 -0.18
C THR A 119 32.40 2.93 0.87
N GLY A 120 32.68 4.23 0.67
CA GLY A 120 33.38 5.06 1.65
C GLY A 120 32.54 5.46 2.87
N LEU A 121 31.21 5.33 2.79
CA LEU A 121 30.27 5.82 3.80
C LEU A 121 30.10 4.79 4.92
N ARG A 122 30.99 4.84 5.92
CA ARG A 122 31.02 3.90 7.04
C ARG A 122 29.78 3.97 7.94
N GLY A 123 29.11 5.13 7.98
CA GLY A 123 27.90 5.36 8.76
C GLY A 123 26.60 4.91 8.07
N LEU A 124 26.66 4.49 6.80
CA LEU A 124 25.46 4.16 6.03
C LEU A 124 24.85 2.84 6.53
N GLU A 125 23.67 2.92 7.15
CA GLU A 125 22.98 1.77 7.73
C GLU A 125 21.78 1.33 6.88
N CYS A 126 21.11 2.26 6.21
CA CYS A 126 19.89 2.02 5.47
C CYS A 126 20.01 2.48 4.02
N LEU A 127 19.80 1.57 3.08
CA LEU A 127 19.80 1.87 1.64
C LEU A 127 18.52 1.33 1.00
N ARG A 128 17.82 2.17 0.23
CA ARG A 128 16.72 1.74 -0.64
C ARG A 128 17.02 2.08 -2.09
N LEU A 129 17.06 1.06 -2.94
CA LEU A 129 17.21 1.17 -4.40
C LEU A 129 15.94 0.70 -5.12
N ARG A 130 15.05 -0.01 -4.43
CA ARG A 130 13.68 -0.29 -4.88
C ARG A 130 12.68 -0.13 -3.73
N ASP A 131 11.46 0.21 -4.10
CA ASP A 131 10.28 0.25 -3.24
C ASP A 131 9.11 -0.40 -4.00
N PRO A 132 8.79 -1.67 -3.69
CA PRO A 132 7.69 -2.38 -4.34
C PRO A 132 6.32 -1.74 -4.09
N LEU A 133 6.11 -1.13 -2.92
CA LEU A 133 4.82 -0.51 -2.55
C LEU A 133 4.57 0.74 -3.38
N ALA A 134 5.61 1.55 -3.57
CA ALA A 134 5.56 2.74 -4.42
C ALA A 134 5.75 2.43 -5.92
N ARG A 135 5.97 1.17 -6.30
CA ARG A 135 6.33 0.73 -7.66
C ARG A 135 7.56 1.45 -8.22
N LEU A 136 8.51 1.78 -7.34
CA LEU A 136 9.76 2.44 -7.69
C LEU A 136 10.87 1.41 -7.74
N SER A 137 11.64 1.38 -8.83
CA SER A 137 12.77 0.46 -8.97
C SER A 137 13.85 1.06 -9.85
N ASN A 138 15.11 0.75 -9.55
CA ASN A 138 16.23 1.06 -10.43
C ASN A 138 16.47 -0.10 -11.41
N PRO A 139 16.95 0.15 -12.64
CA PRO A 139 17.24 -0.92 -13.59
C PRO A 139 18.17 -2.01 -13.06
N LEU A 140 19.14 -1.67 -12.19
CA LEU A 140 20.03 -2.65 -11.54
C LEU A 140 19.26 -3.68 -10.68
N CYS A 141 18.11 -3.30 -10.11
CA CYS A 141 17.30 -4.17 -9.25
C CYS A 141 16.56 -5.26 -10.03
N ALA A 142 16.54 -5.20 -11.36
CA ALA A 142 15.95 -6.23 -12.21
C ALA A 142 16.81 -7.51 -12.26
N SER A 143 18.12 -7.41 -11.97
CA SER A 143 19.00 -8.57 -11.95
C SER A 143 18.75 -9.44 -10.70
N PRO A 144 18.66 -10.78 -10.82
CA PRO A 144 18.54 -11.66 -9.66
C PRO A 144 19.79 -11.64 -8.75
N SER A 145 20.96 -11.25 -9.28
CA SER A 145 22.20 -11.13 -8.51
C SER A 145 22.28 -9.84 -7.68
N TYR A 146 21.39 -8.87 -7.93
CA TYR A 146 21.39 -7.56 -7.28
C TYR A 146 21.55 -7.63 -5.74
N PRO A 147 20.79 -8.44 -5.00
CA PRO A 147 20.91 -8.48 -3.54
C PRO A 147 22.28 -8.97 -3.07
N ALA A 148 22.88 -9.93 -3.78
CA ALA A 148 24.21 -10.44 -3.46
C ALA A 148 25.28 -9.37 -3.71
N VAL A 149 25.19 -8.69 -4.85
CA VAL A 149 26.14 -7.63 -5.23
C VAL A 149 26.09 -6.44 -4.26
N VAL A 150 24.90 -6.01 -3.82
CA VAL A 150 24.80 -4.93 -2.82
C VAL A 150 25.40 -5.33 -1.49
N ARG A 151 25.23 -6.58 -1.05
CA ARG A 151 25.82 -7.08 0.20
C ARG A 151 27.34 -7.18 0.12
N GLU A 152 27.87 -7.55 -1.04
CA GLU A 152 29.32 -7.60 -1.28
C GLU A 152 29.94 -6.20 -1.32
N LEU A 153 29.30 -5.26 -2.02
CA LEU A 153 29.78 -3.88 -2.13
C LEU A 153 29.65 -3.11 -0.81
N LEU A 154 28.55 -3.32 -0.07
CA LEU A 154 28.19 -2.54 1.11
C LEU A 154 27.85 -3.48 2.29
N PRO A 155 28.85 -4.16 2.87
CA PRO A 155 28.63 -5.16 3.92
C PRO A 155 28.16 -4.57 5.26
N GLY A 156 28.34 -3.26 5.48
CA GLY A 156 27.95 -2.56 6.71
C GLY A 156 26.45 -2.25 6.83
N LEU A 157 25.66 -2.47 5.77
CA LEU A 157 24.24 -2.13 5.77
C LEU A 157 23.45 -2.99 6.76
N LYS A 158 22.53 -2.35 7.48
CA LYS A 158 21.54 -2.99 8.37
C LYS A 158 20.25 -3.30 7.64
N VAL A 159 19.83 -2.40 6.76
CA VAL A 159 18.56 -2.49 6.02
C VAL A 159 18.79 -2.20 4.55
N VAL A 160 18.31 -3.10 3.68
CA VAL A 160 18.35 -2.95 2.21
C VAL A 160 16.93 -3.11 1.67
N ASP A 161 16.43 -2.12 0.94
CA ASP A 161 15.07 -2.12 0.34
C ASP A 161 13.93 -2.39 1.35
N GLY A 162 14.13 -2.01 2.62
CA GLY A 162 13.18 -2.27 3.70
C GLY A 162 13.34 -3.64 4.39
N GLU A 163 14.21 -4.50 3.90
CA GLU A 163 14.52 -5.78 4.53
C GLU A 163 15.73 -5.65 5.45
N ARG A 164 15.63 -6.20 6.65
CA ARG A 164 16.75 -6.26 7.59
C ARG A 164 17.75 -7.34 7.15
N VAL A 165 18.96 -6.93 6.77
CA VAL A 165 20.01 -7.85 6.30
C VAL A 165 21.02 -8.22 7.37
N THR A 166 21.22 -7.37 8.38
CA THR A 166 22.12 -7.65 9.51
C THR A 166 21.48 -7.29 10.87
N GLY A 167 22.00 -7.90 11.94
CA GLY A 167 21.56 -7.70 13.31
C GLY A 167 20.38 -8.59 13.74
N ARG A 168 19.86 -8.37 14.95
CA ARG A 168 18.76 -9.17 15.51
C ARG A 168 17.52 -9.10 14.60
N GLY A 169 17.01 -10.27 14.21
CA GLY A 169 15.83 -10.42 13.36
C GLY A 169 16.12 -10.60 11.86
N SER A 170 17.36 -10.45 11.38
CA SER A 170 17.67 -10.73 9.96
C SER A 170 17.48 -12.20 9.60
N GLU A 171 17.81 -13.12 10.50
CA GLU A 171 17.60 -14.57 10.34
C GLU A 171 16.13 -14.92 10.10
N PHE A 172 15.22 -14.25 10.80
CA PHE A 172 13.79 -14.45 10.63
C PHE A 172 13.33 -14.01 9.24
N TYR A 173 13.76 -12.83 8.77
CA TYR A 173 13.45 -12.38 7.41
C TYR A 173 14.02 -13.30 6.33
N GLN A 174 15.24 -13.81 6.54
CA GLN A 174 15.84 -14.78 5.63
C GLN A 174 15.02 -16.08 5.59
N LEU A 175 14.58 -16.57 6.75
CA LEU A 175 13.75 -17.78 6.85
C LEU A 175 12.38 -17.61 6.18
N CYS A 176 11.74 -16.45 6.35
CA CYS A 176 10.51 -16.12 5.62
C CYS A 176 10.73 -16.13 4.10
N ARG A 177 11.84 -15.56 3.62
CA ARG A 177 12.18 -15.57 2.19
C ARG A 177 12.42 -16.99 1.68
N ASP A 178 13.15 -17.81 2.44
CA ASP A 178 13.46 -19.18 2.06
C ASP A 178 12.15 -19.99 1.97
N LEU A 179 11.23 -19.80 2.92
CA LEU A 179 9.88 -20.36 2.87
C LEU A 179 9.10 -19.86 1.63
N ASP A 180 9.04 -18.56 1.39
CA ASP A 180 8.34 -17.99 0.22
C ASP A 180 8.91 -18.52 -1.10
N SER A 181 10.24 -18.65 -1.20
CA SER A 181 10.89 -19.20 -2.38
C SER A 181 10.58 -20.68 -2.58
N SER A 182 10.42 -21.43 -1.48
CA SER A 182 10.00 -22.84 -1.50
C SER A 182 8.53 -23.00 -1.86
N LEU A 183 7.69 -22.02 -1.53
CA LEU A 183 6.26 -21.98 -1.84
C LEU A 183 5.96 -21.53 -3.27
N ARG A 184 6.92 -20.88 -3.96
CA ARG A 184 6.75 -20.52 -5.36
C ARG A 184 6.74 -21.80 -6.20
N PRO A 185 5.67 -22.09 -6.96
CA PRO A 185 5.66 -23.25 -7.83
C PRO A 185 6.82 -23.11 -8.81
N SER A 186 7.69 -24.13 -8.84
CA SER A 186 8.77 -24.19 -9.82
C SER A 186 8.15 -24.01 -11.21
N SER A 187 8.64 -23.05 -11.98
CA SER A 187 8.29 -22.85 -13.39
C SER A 187 8.88 -23.96 -14.26
N SER A 188 8.61 -25.19 -13.88
CA SER A 188 8.87 -26.41 -14.64
C SER A 188 7.49 -26.87 -15.13
N PRO A 189 7.28 -27.12 -16.43
CA PRO A 189 6.12 -27.87 -16.86
C PRO A 189 6.32 -29.34 -16.41
N GLY A 190 6.03 -29.61 -15.14
CA GLY A 190 5.86 -30.95 -14.61
C GLY A 190 4.50 -31.52 -15.04
N PRO A 191 4.36 -32.85 -15.14
CA PRO A 191 3.14 -33.46 -15.64
C PRO A 191 2.01 -33.23 -14.63
N GLY A 192 0.98 -32.50 -15.06
CA GLY A 192 -0.28 -32.35 -14.32
C GLY A 192 -0.25 -31.21 -13.31
N THR A 193 -0.96 -30.14 -13.63
CA THR A 193 -1.53 -29.23 -12.64
C THR A 193 -2.32 -30.05 -11.62
N THR A 194 -1.75 -30.32 -10.45
CA THR A 194 -2.52 -30.85 -9.32
C THR A 194 -3.41 -29.71 -8.85
N GLU A 195 -4.66 -29.70 -9.30
CA GLU A 195 -5.68 -28.83 -8.75
C GLU A 195 -5.71 -29.02 -7.23
N ALA A 196 -5.62 -27.91 -6.49
CA ALA A 196 -5.79 -27.92 -5.06
C ALA A 196 -7.19 -28.46 -4.74
N GLN A 197 -7.27 -29.70 -4.27
CA GLN A 197 -8.54 -30.24 -3.82
C GLN A 197 -8.88 -29.61 -2.47
N PRO A 198 -10.12 -29.15 -2.26
CA PRO A 198 -10.54 -28.66 -0.96
C PRO A 198 -10.36 -29.79 0.06
N TRP A 199 -9.66 -29.48 1.16
CA TRP A 199 -9.39 -30.43 2.26
C TRP A 199 -10.67 -30.92 2.96
N VAL A 200 -11.80 -30.29 2.65
CA VAL A 200 -13.14 -30.61 3.12
C VAL A 200 -14.00 -30.98 1.92
N GLN A 201 -14.62 -32.15 1.97
CA GLN A 201 -15.57 -32.59 0.95
C GLN A 201 -16.79 -31.65 0.93
N PRO A 202 -17.36 -31.34 -0.25
CA PRO A 202 -18.65 -30.66 -0.34
C PRO A 202 -19.69 -31.43 0.49
N GLY A 203 -20.40 -30.74 1.39
CA GLY A 203 -21.37 -31.35 2.29
C GLY A 203 -20.85 -31.79 3.67
N TYR A 204 -19.56 -31.67 3.98
CA TYR A 204 -19.04 -32.00 5.32
C TYR A 204 -19.69 -31.16 6.44
N TRP A 205 -20.03 -29.91 6.14
CA TRP A 205 -20.70 -28.99 7.07
C TRP A 205 -22.23 -29.04 6.98
N GLU A 206 -22.78 -29.83 6.06
CA GLU A 206 -24.22 -30.01 5.96
C GLU A 206 -24.65 -30.97 7.07
N SER A 207 -25.41 -30.46 8.03
CA SER A 207 -26.05 -31.27 9.05
C SER A 207 -26.84 -32.39 8.36
N GLN A 208 -26.53 -33.65 8.71
CA GLN A 208 -27.31 -34.79 8.22
C GLN A 208 -28.79 -34.52 8.52
N PRO A 209 -29.71 -34.72 7.56
CA PRO A 209 -31.13 -34.57 7.84
C PRO A 209 -31.46 -35.45 9.04
N PRO A 210 -32.20 -34.93 10.05
CA PRO A 210 -32.54 -35.72 11.22
C PRO A 210 -33.25 -36.97 10.69
N ARG A 211 -32.74 -38.16 11.06
CA ARG A 211 -33.40 -39.42 10.75
C ARG A 211 -34.87 -39.24 11.12
N SER A 212 -35.76 -39.30 10.13
CA SER A 212 -37.19 -39.02 10.24
C SER A 212 -37.75 -39.70 11.48
N SER A 213 -37.81 -38.93 12.56
CA SER A 213 -38.36 -39.40 13.82
C SER A 213 -39.86 -39.25 13.65
N SER A 214 -40.58 -40.37 13.61
CA SER A 214 -42.04 -40.40 13.53
C SER A 214 -42.70 -39.49 14.58
N ILE A 215 -42.01 -39.27 15.70
CA ILE A 215 -42.42 -38.36 16.78
C ILE A 215 -42.44 -36.89 16.30
N LEU A 216 -41.45 -36.46 15.51
CA LEU A 216 -41.36 -35.08 15.03
C LEU A 216 -42.40 -34.82 13.93
N GLU A 217 -42.65 -35.79 13.05
CA GLU A 217 -43.70 -35.70 12.03
C GLU A 217 -45.10 -35.67 12.65
N GLU A 218 -45.36 -36.52 13.65
CA GLU A 218 -46.64 -36.54 14.35
C GLU A 218 -46.86 -35.25 15.16
N ALA A 219 -45.82 -34.70 15.79
CA ALA A 219 -45.90 -33.42 16.49
C ALA A 219 -46.20 -32.25 15.53
N CYS A 220 -45.58 -32.23 14.35
CA CYS A 220 -45.88 -31.22 13.32
C CYS A 220 -47.32 -31.34 12.80
N ARG A 221 -47.83 -32.57 12.61
CA ARG A 221 -49.22 -32.78 12.17
C ARG A 221 -50.20 -32.27 13.22
N GLN A 222 -50.01 -32.64 14.49
CA GLN A 222 -50.87 -32.19 15.59
C GLN A 222 -50.89 -30.67 15.74
N PHE A 223 -49.74 -30.02 15.54
CA PHE A 223 -49.67 -28.56 15.57
C PHE A 223 -50.44 -27.90 14.40
N GLN A 224 -50.34 -28.46 13.19
CA GLN A 224 -51.10 -27.96 12.03
C GLN A 224 -52.61 -28.16 12.20
N ASP A 225 -53.02 -29.32 12.71
CA ASP A 225 -54.44 -29.61 13.00
C ASP A 225 -55.00 -28.59 14.01
N THR A 226 -54.23 -28.25 15.05
CA THR A 226 -54.62 -27.25 16.06
C THR A 226 -54.74 -25.85 15.45
N LEU A 227 -53.82 -25.45 14.56
CA LEU A 227 -53.89 -24.15 13.89
C LEU A 227 -55.11 -24.06 12.96
N GLN A 228 -55.47 -25.15 12.29
CA GLN A 228 -56.64 -25.20 11.44
C GLN A 228 -57.92 -25.03 12.26
N GLU A 229 -58.02 -25.71 13.40
CA GLU A 229 -59.16 -25.58 14.33
C GLU A 229 -59.31 -24.14 14.84
N CYS A 230 -58.20 -23.48 15.21
CA CYS A 230 -58.21 -22.07 15.59
C CYS A 230 -58.76 -21.15 14.48
N HIS A 231 -58.36 -21.38 13.22
CA HIS A 231 -58.85 -20.58 12.09
C HIS A 231 -60.34 -20.79 11.81
N ASP A 232 -60.84 -22.02 11.96
CA ASP A 232 -62.26 -22.30 11.74
C ASP A 232 -63.12 -21.73 12.88
N LEU A 233 -62.62 -21.72 14.12
CA LEU A 233 -63.27 -21.03 15.24
C LEU A 233 -63.32 -19.51 15.05
N ASP A 234 -62.24 -18.91 14.55
CA ASP A 234 -62.18 -17.47 14.26
C ASP A 234 -63.22 -17.09 13.19
N ARG A 235 -63.31 -17.86 12.11
CA ARG A 235 -64.33 -17.67 11.07
C ARG A 235 -65.76 -17.81 11.61
N GLN A 236 -66.01 -18.79 12.48
CA GLN A 236 -67.33 -18.95 13.12
C GLN A 236 -67.67 -17.76 14.03
N ALA A 237 -66.69 -17.20 14.72
CA ALA A 237 -66.87 -16.01 15.55
C ALA A 237 -67.19 -14.79 14.69
N GLU A 238 -66.48 -14.59 13.58
CA GLU A 238 -66.76 -13.52 12.61
C GLU A 238 -68.18 -13.64 12.02
N ASP A 239 -68.59 -14.84 11.60
CA ASP A 239 -69.94 -15.09 11.08
C ASP A 239 -71.02 -14.80 12.15
N SER A 240 -70.76 -15.17 13.40
CA SER A 240 -71.67 -14.91 14.53
C SER A 240 -71.80 -13.42 14.84
N LEU A 241 -70.69 -12.68 14.77
CA LEU A 241 -70.67 -11.23 14.93
C LEU A 241 -71.44 -10.55 13.78
N ALA A 242 -71.21 -10.96 12.54
CA ALA A 242 -71.92 -10.42 11.38
C ALA A 242 -73.44 -10.68 11.46
N GLN A 243 -73.86 -11.86 11.91
CA GLN A 243 -75.28 -12.16 12.15
C GLN A 243 -75.87 -11.28 13.26
N ALA A 244 -75.14 -11.05 14.35
CA ALA A 244 -75.59 -10.17 15.42
C ALA A 244 -75.72 -8.71 14.95
N GLU A 245 -74.78 -8.20 14.14
CA GLU A 245 -74.86 -6.87 13.54
C GLU A 245 -76.04 -6.71 12.57
N GLN A 246 -76.32 -7.74 11.76
CA GLN A 246 -77.51 -7.75 10.89
C GLN A 246 -78.82 -7.74 11.71
N ALA A 247 -78.90 -8.52 12.79
CA ALA A 247 -80.05 -8.49 13.68
C ALA A 247 -80.26 -7.11 14.31
N LEU A 248 -79.20 -6.46 14.79
CA LEU A 248 -79.24 -5.11 15.38
C LEU A 248 -79.63 -4.02 14.36
N SER A 249 -79.12 -4.10 13.12
CA SER A 249 -79.46 -3.13 12.07
C SER A 249 -80.91 -3.28 11.54
N SER A 250 -81.46 -4.50 11.53
CA SER A 250 -82.88 -4.74 11.21
C SER A 250 -83.83 -4.20 12.29
N ALA A 251 -83.41 -4.18 13.55
CA ALA A 251 -84.17 -3.54 14.64
C ALA A 251 -84.10 -2.00 14.61
N GLY A 252 -83.05 -1.43 14.02
CA GLY A 252 -82.84 0.03 13.92
C GLY A 252 -83.59 0.73 12.78
N THR A 253 -84.16 -0.02 11.82
CA THR A 253 -84.87 0.56 10.65
C THR A 253 -86.39 0.64 10.81
N ALA A 254 -86.97 0.10 11.89
CA ALA A 254 -88.40 0.23 12.18
C ALA A 254 -88.79 1.51 12.94
N SER A 255 -87.85 2.42 13.24
CA SER A 255 -88.10 3.63 14.05
C SER A 255 -87.62 4.94 13.41
N SER A 256 -87.86 5.13 12.11
CA SER A 256 -87.80 6.46 11.48
C SER A 256 -88.78 6.64 10.30
N PHE A 257 -90.08 6.64 10.59
CA PHE A 257 -91.01 7.53 9.90
C PHE A 257 -91.61 8.51 10.92
N VAL A 258 -91.64 9.76 10.50
CA VAL A 258 -91.89 10.99 11.26
C VAL A 258 -93.39 11.33 11.26
N PHE A 259 -93.89 11.82 12.41
CA PHE A 259 -95.24 12.35 12.71
C PHE A 259 -96.42 11.36 12.74
#